data_AF-A0A3E1ESI0-F1
#
_entry.id   AF-A0A3E1ESI0-F1
#
_cell.length_a   1.000
_cell.length_b   1.000
_cell.length_c   1.000
_cell.angle_alpha   90.00
_cell.angle_beta   90.00
_cell.angle_gamma   90.00
#
_symmetry.space_group_name_H-M   'P 1'
#
loop_
_entity.id
_entity.type
_entity.pdbx_description
1 polymer ?
#
loop_
_entity_poly.entity_id
_entity_poly.type
_entity_poly.pdbx_seq_one_letter_code
_entity_poly.pdbx_strand_id
1 'polypeptide(L)' 'MSSICVDLENALARLDPGSAAALERLVRDSLALLESRVVHAQELDARGWPVGYFDRTEGSFSGQPLEAPEDPPAESLPRW' A
#
# COMPACT_ATOMS: atom_id res chain seq x y z
N MET A 1 6.67 -17.01 1.57
CA MET A 1 7.68 -16.00 2.01
C MET A 1 8.57 -15.71 0.82
N SER A 2 8.75 -14.43 0.46
CA SER A 2 9.57 -14.01 -0.69
C SER A 2 11.05 -14.29 -0.42
N SER A 3 11.85 -14.66 -1.45
CA SER A 3 13.27 -15.02 -1.26
C SER A 3 14.08 -13.89 -0.61
N ILE A 4 13.72 -12.64 -0.91
CA ILE A 4 14.31 -11.43 -0.35
C ILE A 4 14.22 -11.38 1.18
N CYS A 5 13.12 -11.85 1.77
CA CYS A 5 12.98 -11.90 3.23
C CYS A 5 13.97 -12.88 3.85
N VAL A 6 14.15 -14.04 3.21
CA VAL A 6 15.08 -15.09 3.67
C VAL A 6 16.53 -14.61 3.55
N ASP A 7 16.87 -13.91 2.47
CA ASP A 7 18.21 -13.35 2.26
C ASP A 7 18.53 -12.23 3.27
N LEU A 8 17.54 -11.40 3.61
CA LEU A 8 17.68 -10.35 4.62
C LEU A 8 17.87 -10.92 6.03
N GLU A 9 17.09 -11.92 6.41
CA GLU A 9 17.22 -12.62 7.71
C GLU A 9 18.60 -13.27 7.85
N ASN A 10 19.09 -13.94 6.80
CA ASN A 10 20.42 -14.53 6.79
C ASN A 10 21.54 -13.49 6.87
N ALA A 11 21.37 -12.30 6.27
CA ALA A 11 22.33 -11.22 6.38
C ALA A 11 22.34 -10.63 7.81
N LEU A 12 21.17 -10.39 8.40
CA LEU A 12 21.03 -9.87 9.76
C LEU A 12 21.62 -10.82 10.81
N ALA A 13 21.43 -12.13 10.64
CA ALA A 13 21.96 -13.15 11.56
C ALA A 13 23.49 -13.24 11.57
N ARG A 14 24.18 -12.71 10.53
CA ARG A 14 25.64 -12.75 10.40
C ARG A 14 26.33 -11.45 10.79
N LEU A 15 25.56 -10.40 11.06
CA LEU A 15 26.07 -9.07 11.40
C LEU A 15 26.14 -8.88 12.91
N ASP A 16 27.06 -8.03 13.36
CA ASP A 16 27.06 -7.55 14.73
C ASP A 16 25.81 -6.68 14.98
N PRO A 17 25.37 -6.52 16.25
CA PRO A 17 24.13 -5.81 16.56
C PRO A 17 24.08 -4.36 16.04
N GLY A 18 25.23 -3.68 15.95
CA GLY A 18 25.31 -2.31 15.43
C GLY A 18 25.10 -2.26 13.93
N SER A 19 25.76 -3.14 13.18
CA SER A 19 25.62 -3.24 11.73
C SER A 19 24.24 -3.78 11.32
N ALA A 20 23.65 -4.69 12.10
CA ALA A 20 22.30 -5.19 11.87
C ALA A 20 21.24 -4.08 12.01
N ALA A 21 21.35 -3.25 13.06
CA ALA A 21 20.46 -2.10 13.25
C ALA A 21 20.61 -1.05 12.14
N ALA A 22 21.84 -0.82 11.66
CA ALA A 22 22.10 0.06 10.53
C ALA A 22 21.47 -0.46 9.23
N LEU A 23 21.60 -1.77 8.96
CA LEU A 23 20.99 -2.42 7.79
C LEU A 23 19.46 -2.36 7.84
N GLU A 24 18.85 -2.68 8.98
CA GLU A 24 17.40 -2.61 9.14
C GLU A 24 16.88 -1.19 8.89
N ARG A 25 17.56 -0.19 9.45
CA ARG A 25 17.20 1.22 9.25
C ARG A 25 17.32 1.62 7.78
N LEU A 26 18.37 1.20 7.09
CA LEU A 26 18.57 1.49 5.68
C LEU A 26 17.49 0.84 4.80
N VAL A 27 17.12 -0.41 5.08
CA VAL A 27 16.02 -1.09 4.38
C VAL A 27 14.70 -0.36 4.61
N ARG A 28 14.41 0.04 5.86
CA ARG A 28 13.19 0.78 6.21
C ARG A 28 13.12 2.14 5.51
N ASP A 29 14.21 2.90 5.54
CA ASP A 29 14.31 4.20 4.86
C ASP A 29 14.16 4.05 3.34
N SER A 30 14.71 2.99 2.76
CA SER A 30 14.58 2.67 1.33
C SER A 30 13.13 2.33 0.94
N LEU A 31 12.43 1.56 1.77
CA LEU A 31 11.01 1.25 1.56
C LEU A 31 10.14 2.50 1.65
N ALA A 32 10.37 3.36 2.65
CA ALA A 32 9.65 4.64 2.77
C ALA A 32 9.90 5.57 1.57
N LEU A 33 11.13 5.59 1.04
CA LEU A 33 11.45 6.31 -0.19
C LEU A 33 10.73 5.74 -1.41
N LEU A 34 10.61 4.41 -1.51
CA LEU A 34 9.86 3.77 -2.58
C LEU A 34 8.35 4.05 -2.46
N GLU A 35 7.77 3.95 -1.27
CA GLU A 35 6.36 4.28 -1.03
C GLU A 35 6.05 5.73 -1.40
N SER A 36 6.88 6.68 -0.96
CA SER A 36 6.71 8.10 -1.34
C SER A 36 6.82 8.31 -2.86
N ARG A 37 7.72 7.59 -3.55
CA ARG A 37 7.84 7.65 -5.02
C ARG A 37 6.68 7.00 -5.74
N VAL A 38 6.13 5.90 -5.24
CA VAL A 38 4.95 5.23 -5.82
C VAL A 38 3.74 6.16 -5.75
N VAL A 39 3.58 6.92 -4.66
CA VAL A 39 2.55 7.96 -4.53
C VAL A 39 2.78 9.11 -5.52
N HIS A 40 4.03 9.50 -5.79
CA HIS A 40 4.36 10.60 -6.73
C HIS A 40 4.38 10.17 -8.21
N ALA A 41 4.43 8.88 -8.50
CA ALA A 41 4.49 8.35 -9.87
C ALA A 41 3.13 7.85 -10.38
N GLN A 42 2.10 7.80 -9.55
CA GLN A 42 0.75 7.49 -9.99
C GLN A 42 0.11 8.74 -10.58
N GLU A 43 0.02 8.77 -11.91
CA GLU A 43 -0.85 9.70 -12.61
C GLU A 43 -2.28 9.48 -12.09
N LEU A 44 -2.91 10.55 -11.60
CA LEU A 44 -4.28 10.52 -11.09
C LEU A 44 -5.24 10.98 -12.19
N ASP A 45 -6.40 10.35 -12.28
CA ASP A 45 -7.49 10.80 -13.15
C ASP A 45 -8.13 12.09 -12.61
N ALA A 46 -9.07 12.66 -13.36
CA ALA A 46 -9.77 13.88 -12.96
C ALA A 46 -10.59 13.74 -11.65
N ARG A 47 -10.76 12.52 -11.15
CA ARG A 47 -11.47 12.20 -9.90
C ARG A 47 -10.51 11.85 -8.75
N GLY A 48 -9.20 11.97 -8.98
CA GLY A 48 -8.17 11.72 -7.98
C GLY A 48 -7.83 10.23 -7.77
N TRP A 49 -8.27 9.34 -8.66
CA TRP A 49 -7.95 7.92 -8.61
C TRP A 49 -6.72 7.61 -9.45
N PRO A 50 -5.88 6.63 -9.08
CA PRO A 50 -4.76 6.23 -9.93
C PRO A 50 -5.25 5.75 -11.30
N VAL A 51 -4.64 6.25 -12.37
CA VAL A 51 -4.97 5.85 -13.74
C VAL A 51 -4.82 4.33 -13.90
N GLY A 52 -5.84 3.67 -14.44
CA GLY A 52 -5.90 2.22 -14.61
C GLY A 52 -6.20 1.43 -13.33
N TYR A 53 -6.51 2.09 -12.21
CA TYR A 53 -6.90 1.42 -10.96
C TYR A 53 -8.15 0.54 -11.13
N PHE A 54 -9.20 1.06 -11.77
CA PHE A 54 -10.45 0.33 -11.96
C PHE A 54 -10.31 -0.81 -12.97
N ASP A 55 -9.52 -0.66 -14.03
CA ASP A 55 -9.24 -1.76 -14.98
C ASP A 55 -8.47 -2.89 -14.29
N ARG A 56 -7.54 -2.55 -13.39
CA ARG A 56 -6.77 -3.55 -12.62
C ARG A 56 -7.60 -4.26 -11.55
N THR A 57 -8.58 -3.56 -10.99
CA THR A 57 -9.42 -4.07 -9.89
C THR A 57 -10.79 -4.54 -10.35
N GLU A 58 -11.03 -4.54 -11.66
CA GLU A 58 -12.24 -5.08 -12.28
C GLU A 58 -12.40 -6.55 -11.86
N GLY A 59 -13.54 -6.87 -11.25
CA GLY A 59 -13.82 -8.22 -10.75
C GLY A 59 -13.15 -8.60 -9.43
N SER A 60 -12.30 -7.76 -8.82
CA SER A 60 -11.71 -8.06 -7.50
C SER A 60 -12.74 -8.28 -6.38
N PHE A 61 -13.95 -7.74 -6.57
CA PHE A 61 -15.08 -7.89 -5.66
C PHE A 61 -16.19 -8.80 -6.19
N SER A 62 -16.01 -9.47 -7.34
CA SER A 62 -17.01 -10.41 -7.87
C SER A 62 -17.04 -11.67 -7.01
N GLY A 63 -17.93 -11.72 -6.03
CA GLY A 63 -18.08 -12.85 -5.11
C GLY A 63 -17.95 -12.49 -3.62
N GLN A 64 -17.63 -11.23 -3.30
CA GLN A 64 -17.78 -10.76 -1.92
C GLN A 64 -19.24 -10.35 -1.70
N PRO A 65 -19.88 -10.75 -0.60
CA PRO A 65 -21.17 -10.22 -0.24
C PRO A 65 -21.02 -8.70 -0.04
N LEU A 66 -21.75 -7.92 -0.82
CA LEU A 66 -21.86 -6.48 -0.60
C LEU A 66 -22.74 -6.29 0.64
N GLU A 67 -22.11 -6.14 1.81
CA GLU A 67 -22.82 -5.66 2.99
C GLU A 67 -23.14 -4.18 2.79
N ALA A 68 -24.44 -3.87 2.69
CA ALA A 68 -24.88 -2.48 2.74
C ALA A 68 -24.50 -1.90 4.11
N PRO A 69 -23.92 -0.69 4.18
CA PRO A 69 -23.74 0.00 5.46
C PRO A 69 -25.08 0.08 6.20
N GLU A 70 -25.11 -0.23 7.49
CA GLU A 70 -26.34 -0.23 8.31
C GLU A 70 -27.00 1.16 8.36
N ASP A 71 -26.24 2.23 8.14
CA ASP A 71 -26.72 3.60 7.97
C ASP A 71 -26.00 4.26 6.79
N PRO A 72 -26.68 4.68 5.72
CA PRO A 72 -26.08 5.63 4.79
C PRO A 72 -25.72 6.91 5.58
N PRO A 73 -24.55 7.54 5.35
CA PRO A 73 -24.30 8.85 5.92
C PRO A 73 -25.47 9.73 5.54
N ALA A 74 -26.07 10.42 6.52
CA ALA A 74 -27.20 11.30 6.28
C ALA A 74 -26.80 12.32 5.22
N GLU A 75 -27.15 12.06 3.97
CA GLU A 75 -27.00 13.03 2.90
C GLU A 75 -27.82 14.23 3.34
N SER A 76 -27.12 15.31 3.64
CA SER A 76 -27.72 16.64 3.73
C SER A 76 -28.24 16.97 2.34
N LEU A 77 -29.43 16.45 2.01
CA LEU A 77 -30.18 16.85 0.83
C LEU A 77 -30.24 18.39 0.85
N PRO A 78 -29.75 19.09 -0.19
CA PRO A 78 -30.03 20.50 -0.32
C PRO A 78 -31.55 20.65 -0.44
N ARG A 79 -32.16 21.30 0.55
CA ARG A 79 -33.54 21.76 0.47
C ARG A 79 -33.62 22.77 -0.68
N TRP A 80 -34.34 22.43 -1.74
CA TRP A 80 -34.95 23.39 -2.65
C TRP A 80 -36.43 23.50 -2.33
#